data_AF-A0A1I5T2H3-F1
#
_entry.id   AF-A0A1I5T2H3-F1
#
_cell.length_a   1.000
_cell.length_b   1.000
_cell.length_c   1.000
_cell.angle_alpha   90.00
_cell.angle_beta   90.00
_cell.angle_gamma   90.00
#
_symmetry.space_group_name_H-M   'P 1'
#
loop_
_entity.id
_entity.type
_entity.pdbx_description
1 polymer ?
#
loop_
_entity_poly.entity_id
_entity_poly.type
_entity_poly.pdbx_seq_one_letter_code
_entity_poly.pdbx_strand_id
1 'polypeptide(L)' 'MKRRQMGALGAILSALVLSLELFGLKLVQTGEMASGAWCSNPLSYLAEEPVCGLAVAIKGLVFCISVIFMVCRDQ' A
#
# COMPACT_ATOMS: atom_id res chain seq x y z
N MET A 1 -26.40 -0.79 -4.64
CA MET A 1 -25.25 -1.50 -5.28
C MET A 1 -25.18 -2.91 -4.72
N LYS A 2 -24.96 -3.93 -5.54
CA LYS A 2 -24.81 -5.32 -5.04
C LYS A 2 -23.52 -5.38 -4.20
N ARG A 3 -23.58 -5.95 -2.99
CA ARG A 3 -22.48 -5.95 -2.00
C ARG A 3 -21.15 -6.47 -2.57
N ARG A 4 -21.20 -7.39 -3.53
CA ARG A 4 -20.09 -7.91 -4.32
C ARG A 4 -19.31 -6.84 -5.11
N GLN A 5 -20.03 -5.88 -5.70
CA GLN A 5 -19.42 -4.75 -6.41
C GLN A 5 -18.70 -3.80 -5.44
N MET A 6 -19.21 -3.68 -4.21
CA MET A 6 -18.59 -2.86 -3.17
C MET A 6 -17.29 -3.49 -2.66
N GLY A 7 -17.24 -4.83 -2.52
CA GLY A 7 -16.01 -5.57 -2.22
C GLY A 7 -14.96 -5.47 -3.32
N ALA A 8 -15.38 -5.61 -4.59
CA ALA A 8 -14.48 -5.45 -5.74
C ALA A 8 -13.91 -4.03 -5.84
N LEU A 9 -14.75 -3.00 -5.64
CA LEU A 9 -14.30 -1.60 -5.58
C LEU A 9 -13.31 -1.38 -4.43
N GLY A 10 -13.58 -1.92 -3.24
CA GLY A 10 -12.68 -1.85 -2.10
C GLY A 10 -11.32 -2.48 -2.40
N ALA A 11 -11.30 -3.68 -2.99
CA ALA A 11 -10.05 -4.35 -3.35
C ALA A 11 -9.25 -3.58 -4.42
N ILE A 12 -9.92 -3.06 -5.46
CA ILE A 12 -9.27 -2.27 -6.52
C ILE A 12 -8.72 -0.96 -5.96
N LEU A 13 -9.50 -0.24 -5.15
CA LEU A 13 -9.05 1.01 -4.51
C LEU A 13 -7.89 0.78 -3.57
N SER A 14 -7.94 -0.26 -2.74
CA SER A 14 -6.84 -0.63 -1.84
C SER A 14 -5.58 -1.01 -2.62
N ALA A 15 -5.69 -1.79 -3.70
CA ALA A 15 -4.55 -2.13 -4.55
C ALA A 15 -3.98 -0.90 -5.27
N LEU A 16 -4.83 0.01 -5.74
CA LEU A 16 -4.43 1.25 -6.40
C LEU A 16 -3.63 2.13 -5.44
N VAL A 17 -4.10 2.31 -4.22
CA VAL A 17 -3.39 3.17 -3.26
C VAL A 17 -2.09 2.51 -2.77
N LEU A 18 -2.07 1.19 -2.60
CA LEU A 18 -0.85 0.47 -2.23
C LEU A 18 0.21 0.59 -3.34
N SER A 19 -0.20 0.51 -4.61
CA SER A 19 0.68 0.77 -5.76
C SER A 19 1.20 2.22 -5.76
N LEU A 20 0.35 3.19 -5.40
CA LEU A 20 0.74 4.60 -5.31
C LEU A 20 1.75 4.87 -4.19
N GLU A 21 1.61 4.21 -3.03
CA GLU A 21 2.57 4.32 -1.92
C GLU A 21 3.93 3.73 -2.29
N LEU A 22 3.95 2.56 -2.93
CA LEU A 22 5.19 1.95 -3.43
C LEU A 22 5.87 2.82 -4.50
N PHE A 23 5.07 3.48 -5.36
CA PHE A 23 5.59 4.44 -6.32
C PHE A 23 6.16 5.70 -5.62
N GLY A 24 5.48 6.21 -4.59
CA GLY A 24 5.95 7.33 -3.78
C GLY A 24 7.29 7.05 -3.11
N LEU A 25 7.48 5.86 -2.54
CA LEU A 25 8.76 5.38 -2.00
C LEU A 25 9.87 5.43 -3.05
N LYS A 26 9.55 5.04 -4.30
CA LYS A 26 10.50 5.10 -5.42
C LYS A 26 10.88 6.53 -5.80
N LEU A 27 9.94 7.46 -5.75
CA LEU A 27 10.20 8.88 -6.00
C LEU A 27 11.08 9.49 -4.91
N VAL A 28 10.82 9.17 -3.64
CA VAL A 28 11.68 9.59 -2.50
C VAL A 28 13.08 9.03 -2.69
N GLN A 29 13.20 7.73 -2.97
CA GLN A 29 14.49 7.10 -3.25
C GLN A 29 15.24 7.76 -4.43
N THR A 30 14.52 8.13 -5.50
CA THR A 30 15.12 8.81 -6.66
C THR A 30 15.52 10.26 -6.32
N GLY A 31 14.76 10.94 -5.47
CA GLY A 31 15.10 12.28 -4.97
C GLY A 31 16.34 12.27 -4.09
N GLU A 32 16.47 11.27 -3.22
CA GLU A 32 17.67 11.10 -2.38
C GLU A 32 18.86 10.54 -3.15
N MET A 33 18.64 9.87 -4.28
CA MET A 33 19.73 9.55 -5.21
C MET A 33 20.45 10.81 -5.71
N ALA A 34 19.74 11.95 -5.79
CA ALA A 34 20.35 13.22 -6.13
C ALA A 34 21.11 13.88 -4.97
N SER A 35 20.80 13.54 -3.70
CA SER A 35 21.46 14.09 -2.51
C SER A 35 22.68 13.29 -2.06
N GLY A 36 22.86 12.07 -2.56
CA GLY A 36 24.04 11.22 -2.31
C GLY A 36 23.98 10.38 -1.02
N ALA A 37 22.93 10.54 -0.21
CA ALA A 37 22.65 9.72 0.96
C ALA A 37 21.34 8.96 0.71
N TRP A 38 21.42 7.81 0.04
CA TRP A 38 20.24 6.99 -0.24
C TRP A 38 20.41 5.57 0.28
N CYS A 39 19.30 4.97 0.70
CA CYS A 39 19.23 3.55 0.97
C CYS A 39 19.07 2.78 -0.34
N SER A 40 19.90 1.76 -0.55
CA SER A 40 19.85 0.91 -1.74
C SER A 40 18.53 0.13 -1.84
N ASN A 41 17.92 -0.17 -0.69
CA ASN A 41 16.64 -0.84 -0.59
C ASN A 41 15.51 0.15 -0.24
N PRO A 42 14.46 0.27 -1.09
CA PRO A 42 13.29 1.09 -0.78
C PRO A 42 12.52 0.59 0.45
N LEU A 43 12.64 -0.70 0.79
CA LEU A 43 12.06 -1.27 2.01
C LEU A 43 12.78 -0.81 3.28
N SER A 44 14.03 -0.36 3.20
CA SER A 44 14.74 0.19 4.36
C SER A 44 14.09 1.48 4.85
N TYR A 45 13.52 2.27 3.93
CA TYR A 45 12.74 3.46 4.28
C TYR A 45 11.47 3.13 5.09
N LEU A 46 10.89 1.94 4.94
CA LEU A 46 9.76 1.53 5.78
C LEU A 46 10.20 1.24 7.23
N ALA A 47 11.46 0.86 7.44
CA ALA A 47 12.03 0.60 8.75
C ALA A 47 12.62 1.87 9.39
N GLU A 48 13.18 2.77 8.58
CA GLU A 48 13.74 4.05 9.02
C GLU A 48 12.68 5.12 9.26
N GLU A 49 11.63 5.18 8.42
CA GLU A 49 10.50 6.06 8.61
C GLU A 49 9.28 5.29 9.14
N PRO A 50 9.03 5.32 10.47
CA PRO A 50 7.95 4.56 11.08
C PRO A 50 6.57 4.95 10.54
N VAL A 51 6.43 6.18 10.03
CA VAL A 51 5.19 6.66 9.40
C VAL A 51 4.90 5.94 8.09
N CYS A 52 5.92 5.73 7.24
CA CYS A 52 5.77 4.99 5.98
C CYS A 52 5.48 3.51 6.23
N GLY A 53 6.20 2.89 7.18
CA GLY A 53 5.95 1.51 7.60
C GLY A 53 4.52 1.29 8.10
N LEU A 54 4.02 2.21 8.94
CA LEU A 54 2.67 2.15 9.49
C LEU A 54 1.58 2.36 8.43
N ALA A 55 1.81 3.29 7.48
CA ALA A 55 0.88 3.55 6.38
C ALA A 55 0.69 2.31 5.49
N VAL A 56 1.79 1.69 5.07
CA VAL A 56 1.77 0.45 4.26
C VAL A 56 1.11 -0.71 5.03
N ALA A 57 1.39 -0.85 6.33
CA ALA A 57 0.78 -1.89 7.16
C ALA A 57 -0.75 -1.72 7.29
N ILE A 58 -1.23 -0.50 7.55
CA ILE A 58 -2.66 -0.20 7.63
C ILE A 58 -3.34 -0.46 6.27
N LYS A 59 -2.70 -0.09 5.16
CA LYS A 59 -3.24 -0.32 3.81
C LYS A 59 -3.29 -1.79 3.46
N GLY A 60 -2.26 -2.56 3.82
CA GLY A 60 -2.27 -4.02 3.70
C GLY A 60 -3.42 -4.65 4.49
N LEU A 61 -3.67 -4.18 5.72
CA LEU A 61 -4.79 -4.64 6.54
C LEU A 61 -6.14 -4.35 5.86
N VAL A 62 -6.34 -3.13 5.36
CA VAL A 62 -7.58 -2.75 4.65
C VAL A 62 -7.78 -3.57 3.37
N PHE A 63 -6.70 -3.86 2.63
CA PHE A 63 -6.75 -4.75 1.47
C PHE A 63 -7.20 -6.15 1.87
N CYS A 64 -6.59 -6.75 2.89
CA CYS A 64 -6.98 -8.08 3.40
C CYS A 64 -8.43 -8.11 3.85
N ILE A 65 -8.90 -7.11 4.62
CA ILE A 65 -10.31 -7.03 5.06
C ILE A 65 -11.24 -6.92 3.84
N SER A 66 -10.88 -6.13 2.83
CA SER A 66 -11.68 -5.97 1.62
C SER A 66 -11.78 -7.26 0.81
N VAL A 67 -10.67 -8.01 0.70
CA VAL A 67 -10.63 -9.34 0.06
C VAL A 67 -11.46 -10.35 0.85
N ILE A 68 -11.35 -10.38 2.18
CA ILE A 68 -12.16 -11.25 3.04
C ILE A 68 -13.65 -10.92 2.88
N PHE A 69 -14.01 -9.64 2.82
CA PHE A 69 -15.39 -9.21 2.57
C PHE A 69 -15.91 -9.62 1.19
N MET A 70 -15.03 -9.68 0.19
CA MET A 70 -15.36 -10.11 -1.16
C MET A 70 -15.51 -11.64 -1.25
N VAL A 71 -14.66 -12.42 -0.56
CA VAL A 71 -14.58 -13.88 -0.68
C VAL A 71 -15.46 -14.60 0.35
N CYS A 72 -15.39 -14.23 1.64
CA CYS A 72 -16.06 -14.96 2.71
C CYS A 72 -17.51 -14.54 2.96
N ARG A 73 -17.94 -13.37 2.47
CA ARG A 73 -19.33 -12.88 2.62
C ARG A 73 -20.21 -13.13 1.39
N ASP A 74 -19.71 -13.97 0.48
CA ASP A 74 -20.41 -14.49 -0.70
C ASP A 74 -20.99 -15.91 -0.46
N GLN A 75 -20.74 -16.51 0.73
CA GLN A 75 -21.51 -17.64 1.28
C GLN A 75 -22.60 -17.16 2.23
#